data_AF-A0A8H3GVX8-F1
#
_entry.id   AF-A0A8H3GVX8-F1
#
_cell.length_a   1.000
_cell.length_b   1.000
_cell.length_c   1.000
_cell.angle_alpha   90.00
_cell.angle_beta   90.00
_cell.angle_gamma   90.00
#
_symmetry.space_group_name_H-M   'P 1'
#
loop_
_entity.id
_entity.type
_entity.pdbx_description
1 polymer ?
#
loop_
_entity_poly.entity_id
_entity_poly.type
_entity_poly.pdbx_seq_one_letter_code
_entity_poly.pdbx_strand_id
1 'polypeptide(L)'
;MPPKAKSGKKPAAAPFGSASKSKAAVKNPLFQASPRNFGIGQDIQPQRDLTRFVKWPEYVRQDIQPQRDLTRFVKWPEYVRLQRQKVILNKRLKVPPAIAQFDHTLDKNTATQLFKLLNKYRPETKQEKKARLDATAKATAESKEAKDKDSKKPLFVKYGLNHTVALIEAKKANLDSKKPLFVKYGLNHTVALIEAKKANLVVIANDVDPIELVVFLPALCRKMGVPYVIVKSKARLGTVVHKKTAAVLTLQDVRSEDTKELSTLVSAAKANFADKYEEHRRHWGGGIRGNKSTAKLRNELSTLVSAAKANFADKYEEHRRHWGGGIRGNKSTAKLRKRAKAAGQTVTAAAAASL
;
A
#
# COMPACT_ATOMS: atom_id res chain seq x y z
N MET A 1 -27.96 0.52 32.64
CA MET A 1 -28.88 -0.63 32.46
C MET A 1 -29.16 -0.78 30.97
N PRO A 2 -28.76 -1.87 30.31
CA PRO A 2 -29.10 -2.10 28.91
C PRO A 2 -30.54 -2.69 28.80
N PRO A 3 -31.25 -2.45 27.68
CA PRO A 3 -32.68 -2.72 27.56
C PRO A 3 -33.01 -4.19 27.25
N LYS A 4 -34.16 -4.65 27.75
CA LYS A 4 -34.73 -5.99 27.52
C LYS A 4 -35.08 -6.20 26.04
N ALA A 5 -34.56 -7.29 25.44
CA ALA A 5 -34.99 -7.77 24.14
C ALA A 5 -36.35 -8.48 24.23
N LYS A 6 -37.24 -8.18 23.28
CA LYS A 6 -38.61 -8.68 23.16
C LYS A 6 -38.65 -10.18 22.89
N SER A 7 -39.53 -10.89 23.59
CA SER A 7 -39.86 -12.30 23.41
C SER A 7 -40.61 -12.53 22.08
N GLY A 8 -40.01 -13.28 21.15
CA GLY A 8 -40.70 -13.86 20.01
C GLY A 8 -41.35 -15.20 20.39
N LYS A 9 -42.66 -15.35 20.10
CA LYS A 9 -43.40 -16.61 20.23
C LYS A 9 -42.73 -17.73 19.43
N LYS A 10 -42.45 -18.87 20.07
CA LYS A 10 -42.08 -20.11 19.36
C LYS A 10 -43.31 -20.64 18.60
N PRO A 11 -43.21 -20.95 17.30
CA PRO A 11 -44.28 -21.66 16.60
C PRO A 11 -44.39 -23.10 17.11
N ALA A 12 -45.62 -23.62 17.18
CA ALA A 12 -45.92 -24.98 17.61
C ALA A 12 -45.27 -26.01 16.67
N ALA A 13 -44.83 -27.14 17.25
CA ALA A 13 -44.22 -28.22 16.51
C ALA A 13 -45.24 -28.88 15.57
N ALA A 14 -44.87 -29.06 14.29
CA ALA A 14 -45.68 -29.76 13.32
C ALA A 14 -45.81 -31.25 13.69
N PRO A 15 -47.02 -31.85 13.61
CA PRO A 15 -47.19 -33.27 13.79
C PRO A 15 -46.83 -33.98 12.48
N PHE A 16 -46.08 -35.07 12.60
CA PHE A 16 -45.60 -35.95 11.52
C PHE A 16 -44.40 -35.49 10.71
N GLY A 17 -43.30 -36.18 11.01
CA GLY A 17 -42.05 -36.18 10.27
C GLY A 17 -41.04 -36.97 11.09
N SER A 18 -41.34 -38.25 11.38
CA SER A 18 -40.37 -39.16 11.99
C SER A 18 -39.05 -39.00 11.24
N ALA A 19 -37.98 -38.68 11.96
CA ALA A 19 -36.64 -38.64 11.40
C ALA A 19 -36.45 -39.91 10.56
N SER A 20 -36.32 -39.72 9.25
CA SER A 20 -35.84 -40.75 8.35
C SER A 20 -34.50 -41.18 8.93
N LYS A 21 -34.46 -42.31 9.63
CA LYS A 21 -33.23 -43.01 9.93
C LYS A 21 -32.60 -43.21 8.56
N SER A 22 -31.54 -42.45 8.27
CA SER A 22 -30.73 -42.67 7.09
C SER A 22 -30.37 -44.15 7.06
N LYS A 23 -30.98 -44.91 6.14
CA LYS A 23 -30.65 -46.32 5.96
C LYS A 23 -29.13 -46.38 5.79
N ALA A 24 -28.46 -47.18 6.62
CA ALA A 24 -27.03 -47.43 6.45
C ALA A 24 -26.83 -47.90 5.00
N ALA A 25 -26.03 -47.17 4.23
CA ALA A 25 -25.75 -47.50 2.85
C ALA A 25 -25.23 -48.95 2.80
N VAL A 26 -25.85 -49.79 1.98
CA VAL A 26 -25.42 -51.17 1.75
C VAL A 26 -24.00 -51.11 1.20
N LYS A 27 -23.00 -51.46 2.01
CA LYS A 27 -21.60 -51.49 1.58
C LYS A 27 -21.46 -52.63 0.59
N ASN A 28 -21.41 -52.30 -0.70
CA ASN A 28 -21.16 -53.28 -1.74
C ASN A 28 -19.73 -53.84 -1.55
N PRO A 29 -19.56 -55.15 -1.29
CA PRO A 29 -18.25 -55.76 -1.02
C PRO A 29 -17.27 -55.66 -2.18
N LEU A 30 -17.75 -55.29 -3.38
CA LEU A 30 -16.94 -55.03 -4.57
C LEU A 30 -16.16 -53.71 -4.49
N PHE A 31 -16.56 -52.75 -3.66
CA PHE A 31 -15.86 -51.48 -3.48
C PHE A 31 -15.03 -51.49 -2.19
N GLN A 32 -13.73 -51.73 -2.33
CA GLN A 32 -12.76 -51.69 -1.23
C GLN A 32 -11.93 -50.41 -1.29
N ALA A 33 -11.69 -49.79 -0.13
CA ALA A 33 -10.79 -48.66 -0.03
C ALA A 33 -9.33 -49.13 -0.11
N SER A 34 -8.62 -48.75 -1.17
CA SER A 34 -7.19 -49.03 -1.36
C SER A 34 -6.38 -47.71 -1.27
N PRO A 35 -6.11 -47.22 -0.04
CA PRO A 35 -5.38 -45.98 0.15
C PRO A 35 -3.92 -46.12 -0.31
N ARG A 36 -3.44 -45.15 -1.07
CA ARG A 36 -2.03 -45.08 -1.48
C ARG A 36 -1.21 -44.32 -0.43
N ASN A 37 -0.02 -44.83 -0.13
CA ASN A 37 0.96 -44.20 0.73
C ASN A 37 1.97 -43.42 -0.13
N PHE A 38 1.92 -42.09 -0.07
CA PHE A 38 2.83 -41.20 -0.83
C PHE A 38 4.08 -40.80 -0.04
N GLY A 39 4.47 -41.60 0.95
CA GLY A 39 5.75 -41.50 1.64
C GLY A 39 6.93 -41.72 0.71
N ILE A 40 8.14 -41.41 1.19
CA ILE A 40 9.37 -41.59 0.41
C ILE A 40 9.57 -43.10 0.16
N GLY A 41 9.69 -43.50 -1.10
CA GLY A 41 9.94 -44.90 -1.51
C GLY A 41 8.71 -45.81 -1.53
N GLN A 42 7.50 -45.26 -1.39
CA GLN A 42 6.23 -46.01 -1.43
C GLN A 42 5.54 -45.79 -2.79
N ASP A 43 4.26 -45.45 -2.83
CA ASP A 43 3.52 -45.27 -4.08
C ASP A 43 3.98 -44.04 -4.88
N ILE A 44 3.79 -44.11 -6.20
CA ILE A 44 4.06 -43.00 -7.12
C ILE A 44 3.30 -41.75 -6.63
N GLN A 45 4.04 -40.65 -6.51
CA GLN A 45 3.45 -39.39 -6.06
C GLN A 45 2.36 -38.93 -7.01
N PRO A 46 1.28 -38.33 -6.49
CA PRO A 46 0.22 -37.80 -7.31
C PRO A 46 0.77 -36.74 -8.28
N GLN A 47 0.16 -36.67 -9.46
CA GLN A 47 0.50 -35.63 -10.43
C GLN A 47 0.38 -34.25 -9.76
N ARG A 48 1.38 -33.42 -10.05
CA ARG A 48 1.49 -32.09 -9.49
C ARG A 48 1.09 -31.08 -10.56
N ASP A 49 0.13 -30.22 -10.26
CA ASP A 49 -0.42 -29.29 -11.27
C ASP A 49 0.61 -28.21 -11.62
N LEU A 50 0.76 -27.96 -12.92
CA LEU A 50 1.62 -26.93 -13.52
C LEU A 50 0.80 -25.69 -13.96
N THR A 51 -0.53 -25.76 -13.89
CA THR A 51 -1.44 -24.80 -14.51
C THR A 51 -2.00 -23.80 -13.52
N ARG A 52 -1.29 -22.67 -13.37
CA ARG A 52 -1.91 -21.39 -12.98
C ARG A 52 -1.81 -20.34 -14.08
N PHE A 53 -1.90 -20.78 -15.35
CA PHE A 53 -2.19 -19.96 -16.52
C PHE A 53 -2.81 -20.85 -17.60
N VAL A 54 -4.15 -20.97 -17.64
CA VAL A 54 -5.07 -21.23 -18.77
C VAL A 54 -6.42 -21.66 -18.16
N LYS A 55 -7.47 -20.86 -18.39
CA LYS A 55 -8.83 -21.08 -17.89
C LYS A 55 -9.51 -22.20 -18.69
N TRP A 56 -9.90 -23.29 -18.04
CA TRP A 56 -10.70 -24.37 -18.64
C TRP A 56 -12.17 -24.32 -18.18
N PRO A 57 -13.15 -24.79 -18.99
CA PRO A 57 -14.58 -24.73 -18.69
C PRO A 57 -15.04 -25.73 -17.61
N GLU A 58 -16.10 -25.37 -16.91
CA GLU A 58 -16.54 -25.85 -15.59
C GLU A 58 -17.43 -27.11 -15.61
N TYR A 59 -17.13 -28.12 -16.43
CA TYR A 59 -18.02 -29.31 -16.49
C TYR A 59 -17.32 -30.64 -16.77
N VAL A 60 -16.18 -30.93 -16.15
CA VAL A 60 -15.69 -32.33 -15.93
C VAL A 60 -14.73 -32.34 -14.75
N ARG A 61 -15.19 -32.42 -13.49
CA ARG A 61 -14.31 -32.68 -12.33
C ARG A 61 -15.05 -33.37 -11.18
N GLN A 62 -15.22 -34.68 -11.27
CA GLN A 62 -15.53 -35.52 -10.10
C GLN A 62 -14.36 -36.48 -9.89
N ASP A 63 -13.86 -36.54 -8.65
CA ASP A 63 -12.74 -37.33 -8.11
C ASP A 63 -11.29 -36.89 -8.46
N ILE A 64 -10.92 -35.67 -8.03
CA ILE A 64 -9.53 -35.16 -8.17
C ILE A 64 -8.84 -35.14 -6.80
N GLN A 65 -7.74 -35.90 -6.69
CA GLN A 65 -6.83 -35.90 -5.55
C GLN A 65 -6.29 -34.48 -5.26
N PRO A 66 -5.92 -34.14 -4.00
CA PRO A 66 -5.37 -32.82 -3.70
C PRO A 66 -4.05 -32.62 -4.44
N GLN A 67 -4.09 -31.77 -5.46
CA GLN A 67 -2.92 -31.41 -6.28
C GLN A 67 -1.88 -30.67 -5.42
N ARG A 68 -0.61 -31.05 -5.55
CA ARG A 68 0.51 -30.30 -4.96
C ARG A 68 1.00 -29.24 -5.95
N ASP A 69 1.05 -27.98 -5.53
CA ASP A 69 1.44 -26.83 -6.37
C ASP A 69 2.97 -26.79 -6.60
N LEU A 70 3.40 -26.97 -7.86
CA LEU A 70 4.80 -26.88 -8.29
C LEU A 70 5.25 -25.48 -8.73
N THR A 71 4.36 -24.47 -8.77
CA THR A 71 4.65 -23.13 -9.32
C THR A 71 5.91 -22.47 -8.74
N ARG A 72 6.28 -22.82 -7.50
CA ARG A 72 7.50 -22.34 -6.85
C ARG A 72 8.79 -22.91 -7.44
N PHE A 73 8.75 -24.13 -7.97
CA PHE A 73 9.89 -24.89 -8.49
C PHE A 73 10.01 -24.87 -10.02
N VAL A 74 9.03 -24.28 -10.71
CA VAL A 74 9.06 -24.10 -12.17
C VAL A 74 10.28 -23.26 -12.57
N LYS A 75 10.98 -23.68 -13.63
CA LYS A 75 11.98 -22.85 -14.32
C LYS A 75 11.26 -21.75 -15.10
N TRP A 76 11.14 -20.58 -14.48
CA TRP A 76 10.43 -19.44 -15.07
C TRP A 76 11.15 -18.89 -16.31
N PRO A 77 10.39 -18.41 -17.33
CA PRO A 77 10.95 -17.67 -18.46
C PRO A 77 11.85 -16.52 -17.99
N GLU A 78 12.83 -16.17 -18.81
CA GLU A 78 13.88 -15.22 -18.44
C GLU A 78 13.33 -13.85 -18.01
N TYR A 79 12.39 -13.27 -18.76
CA TYR A 79 11.79 -11.97 -18.42
C TYR A 79 11.12 -11.97 -17.03
N VAL A 80 10.46 -13.07 -16.65
CA VAL A 80 9.83 -13.22 -15.32
C VAL A 80 10.91 -13.27 -14.24
N ARG A 81 12.00 -14.00 -14.48
CA ARG A 81 13.14 -14.08 -13.55
C ARG A 81 13.78 -12.71 -13.36
N LEU A 82 14.08 -12.00 -14.45
CA LEU A 82 14.69 -10.66 -14.41
C LEU A 82 13.81 -9.65 -13.68
N GLN A 83 12.50 -9.62 -13.94
CA GLN A 83 11.56 -8.73 -13.24
C GLN A 83 11.51 -9.03 -11.73
N ARG A 84 11.45 -10.31 -11.34
CA ARG A 84 11.47 -10.73 -9.93
C ARG A 84 12.80 -10.38 -9.26
N GLN A 85 13.92 -10.64 -9.94
CA GLN A 85 15.26 -10.30 -9.45
C GLN A 85 15.41 -8.79 -9.25
N LYS A 86 14.94 -7.95 -10.19
CA LYS A 86 14.92 -6.48 -10.04
C LYS A 86 14.19 -6.04 -8.77
N VAL A 87 12.98 -6.57 -8.53
CA VAL A 87 12.21 -6.25 -7.32
C VAL A 87 12.90 -6.73 -6.04
N ILE A 88 13.52 -7.92 -6.07
CA ILE A 88 14.27 -8.45 -4.93
C ILE A 88 15.49 -7.57 -4.65
N LEU A 89 16.23 -7.19 -5.70
CA LEU A 89 17.44 -6.37 -5.59
C LEU A 89 17.14 -5.02 -4.93
N ASN A 90 16.09 -4.32 -5.38
CA ASN A 90 15.66 -3.05 -4.77
C ASN A 90 15.30 -3.18 -3.27
N LYS A 91 14.76 -4.33 -2.84
CA LYS A 91 14.47 -4.58 -1.41
C LYS A 91 15.72 -4.88 -0.59
N ARG A 92 16.76 -5.44 -1.21
CA ARG A 92 17.99 -5.92 -0.55
C ARG A 92 19.04 -4.84 -0.45
N LEU A 93 19.18 -4.04 -1.50
CA LEU A 93 20.09 -2.89 -1.51
C LEU A 93 19.58 -1.80 -0.58
N LYS A 94 20.49 -0.97 -0.07
CA LYS A 94 20.13 0.28 0.61
C LYS A 94 19.70 1.29 -0.45
N VAL A 95 18.46 1.75 -0.36
CA VAL A 95 17.86 2.67 -1.33
C VAL A 95 17.99 4.09 -0.79
N PRO A 96 18.55 5.03 -1.58
CA PRO A 96 18.65 6.44 -1.18
C PRO A 96 17.27 7.04 -0.82
N PRO A 97 17.21 7.98 0.15
CA PRO A 97 15.97 8.59 0.62
C PRO A 97 15.15 9.26 -0.50
N ALA A 98 15.84 9.86 -1.48
CA ALA A 98 15.19 10.51 -2.63
C ALA A 98 14.39 9.55 -3.53
N ILE A 99 14.71 8.25 -3.50
CA ILE A 99 13.97 7.20 -4.21
C ILE A 99 13.00 6.51 -3.25
N ALA A 100 13.43 6.23 -2.01
CA ALA A 100 12.61 5.56 -1.00
C ALA A 100 11.33 6.33 -0.64
N GLN A 101 11.32 7.66 -0.79
CA GLN A 101 10.11 8.47 -0.58
C GLN A 101 8.91 8.03 -1.44
N PHE A 102 9.14 7.41 -2.61
CA PHE A 102 8.05 6.91 -3.48
C PHE A 102 7.41 5.61 -2.99
N ASP A 103 8.02 4.89 -2.05
CA ASP A 103 7.39 3.74 -1.40
C ASP A 103 6.32 4.19 -0.38
N HIS A 104 6.47 5.40 0.17
CA HIS A 104 5.49 6.05 1.02
C HIS A 104 4.38 6.64 0.14
N THR A 105 3.23 5.97 0.12
CA THR A 105 2.09 6.34 -0.73
C THR A 105 0.86 6.62 0.12
N LEU A 106 -0.05 7.44 -0.43
CA LEU A 106 -1.33 7.74 0.17
C LEU A 106 -2.13 6.45 0.42
N ASP A 107 -2.80 6.39 1.57
CA ASP A 107 -3.63 5.24 1.92
C ASP A 107 -4.81 5.08 0.96
N LYS A 108 -5.39 3.87 0.93
CA LYS A 108 -6.42 3.52 -0.05
C LYS A 108 -7.70 4.35 0.09
N ASN A 109 -8.05 4.79 1.30
CA ASN A 109 -9.30 5.49 1.54
C ASN A 109 -9.18 6.93 1.07
N THR A 110 -8.11 7.63 1.48
CA THR A 110 -7.84 9.00 1.04
C THR A 110 -7.59 9.03 -0.47
N ALA A 111 -6.90 8.03 -1.04
CA ALA A 111 -6.72 7.93 -2.49
C ALA A 111 -8.07 7.79 -3.22
N THR A 112 -9.04 7.08 -2.65
CA THR A 112 -10.37 6.95 -3.26
C THR A 112 -11.11 8.28 -3.28
N GLN A 113 -11.02 9.07 -2.20
CA GLN A 113 -11.57 10.44 -2.16
C GLN A 113 -10.89 11.36 -3.18
N LEU A 114 -9.55 11.31 -3.27
CA LEU A 114 -8.78 12.03 -4.27
C LEU A 114 -9.25 11.71 -5.70
N PHE A 115 -9.38 10.42 -6.05
CA PHE A 115 -9.81 10.02 -7.39
C PHE A 115 -11.28 10.38 -7.68
N LYS A 116 -12.15 10.39 -6.67
CA LYS A 116 -13.52 10.90 -6.84
C LYS A 116 -13.52 12.37 -7.24
N LEU A 117 -12.72 13.21 -6.56
CA LEU A 117 -12.56 14.62 -6.92
C LEU A 117 -11.95 14.77 -8.32
N LEU A 118 -10.84 14.08 -8.61
CA LEU A 118 -10.17 14.15 -9.92
C LEU A 118 -11.09 13.75 -11.09
N ASN A 119 -12.01 12.80 -10.86
CA ASN A 119 -12.98 12.37 -11.87
C ASN A 119 -14.04 13.45 -12.21
N LYS A 120 -14.33 14.39 -11.29
CA LYS A 120 -15.20 15.54 -11.57
C LYS A 120 -14.54 16.54 -12.54
N TYR A 121 -13.21 16.61 -12.53
CA TYR A 121 -12.41 17.58 -13.29
C TYR A 121 -11.65 16.94 -14.47
N ARG A 122 -12.19 15.89 -15.09
CA ARG A 122 -11.52 15.23 -16.21
C ARG A 122 -11.44 16.19 -17.42
N PRO A 123 -10.29 16.21 -18.12
CA PRO A 123 -10.22 16.93 -19.39
C PRO A 123 -11.10 16.24 -20.43
N GLU A 124 -11.66 17.04 -21.35
CA GLU A 124 -12.55 16.54 -22.41
C GLU A 124 -11.86 15.49 -23.29
N THR A 125 -12.66 14.53 -23.75
CA THR A 125 -12.23 13.61 -24.80
C THR A 125 -12.13 14.31 -26.14
N LYS A 126 -11.41 13.71 -27.10
CA LYS A 126 -11.33 14.24 -28.47
C LYS A 126 -12.70 14.35 -29.14
N GLN A 127 -13.60 13.40 -28.85
CA GLN A 127 -14.96 13.37 -29.39
C GLN A 127 -15.82 14.49 -28.78
N GLU A 128 -15.79 14.65 -27.45
CA GLU A 128 -16.47 15.75 -26.76
C GLU A 128 -15.95 17.12 -27.22
N LYS A 129 -14.63 17.26 -27.38
CA LYS A 129 -14.03 18.49 -27.89
C LYS A 129 -14.52 18.80 -29.30
N LYS A 130 -14.61 17.80 -30.18
CA LYS A 130 -15.17 17.97 -31.53
C LYS A 130 -16.64 18.41 -31.46
N ALA A 131 -17.47 17.70 -30.70
CA ALA A 131 -18.89 18.04 -30.53
C ALA A 131 -19.09 19.45 -29.96
N ARG A 132 -18.26 19.86 -28.98
CA ARG A 132 -18.29 21.23 -28.42
C ARG A 132 -17.92 22.27 -29.48
N LEU A 133 -16.87 22.03 -30.27
CA LEU A 133 -16.46 22.94 -31.35
C LEU A 133 -17.55 23.04 -32.42
N ASP A 134 -18.14 21.92 -32.82
CA ASP A 134 -19.24 21.88 -33.79
C ASP A 134 -20.48 22.63 -33.26
N ALA A 135 -20.84 22.44 -31.99
CA ALA A 135 -21.94 23.17 -31.35
C ALA A 135 -21.65 24.67 -31.23
N THR A 136 -20.43 25.04 -30.85
CA THR A 136 -20.01 26.45 -30.75
C THR A 136 -20.02 27.10 -32.13
N ALA A 137 -19.55 26.40 -33.17
CA ALA A 137 -19.56 26.88 -34.55
C ALA A 137 -20.99 27.10 -35.06
N LYS A 138 -21.91 26.15 -34.80
CA LYS A 138 -23.34 26.30 -35.12
C LYS A 138 -23.98 27.49 -34.40
N ALA A 139 -23.80 27.60 -33.09
CA ALA A 139 -24.31 28.71 -32.30
C ALA A 139 -23.76 30.07 -32.78
N THR A 140 -22.47 30.12 -33.15
CA THR A 140 -21.84 31.35 -33.67
C THR A 140 -22.35 31.70 -35.07
N ALA A 141 -22.65 30.71 -35.92
CA ALA A 141 -23.25 30.92 -37.23
C ALA A 141 -24.69 31.45 -37.12
N GLU A 142 -25.53 30.84 -36.29
CA GLU A 142 -26.89 31.32 -35.99
C GLU A 142 -26.89 32.74 -35.39
N SER A 143 -25.92 33.05 -34.52
CA SER A 143 -25.74 34.39 -33.95
C SER A 143 -25.36 35.44 -35.01
N LYS A 144 -24.60 35.04 -36.04
CA LYS A 144 -24.26 35.92 -37.17
C LYS A 144 -25.47 36.14 -38.08
N GLU A 145 -26.23 35.10 -38.37
CA GLU A 145 -27.48 35.22 -39.15
C GLU A 145 -28.52 36.08 -38.44
N ALA A 146 -28.62 36.01 -37.10
CA ALA A 146 -29.49 36.89 -36.32
C ALA A 146 -29.04 38.36 -36.40
N LYS A 147 -27.74 38.63 -36.39
CA LYS A 147 -27.19 39.99 -36.58
C LYS A 147 -27.36 40.52 -38.00
N ASP A 148 -27.28 39.67 -39.02
CA ASP A 148 -27.54 40.04 -40.42
C ASP A 148 -29.02 40.28 -40.73
N LYS A 149 -29.94 39.74 -39.93
CA LYS A 149 -31.37 40.08 -40.01
C LYS A 149 -31.69 41.44 -39.36
N ASP A 150 -30.94 41.84 -38.33
CA ASP A 150 -31.05 43.15 -37.67
C ASP A 150 -30.32 44.30 -38.41
N SER A 151 -29.44 43.98 -39.37
CA SER A 151 -28.64 44.97 -40.13
C SER A 151 -29.40 45.67 -41.27
N LYS A 152 -30.72 45.47 -41.40
CA LYS A 152 -31.58 46.30 -42.27
C LYS A 152 -31.79 47.74 -41.76
N LYS A 153 -31.30 48.09 -40.57
CA LYS A 153 -31.26 49.49 -40.09
C LYS A 153 -29.98 50.19 -40.58
N PRO A 154 -30.04 51.46 -41.03
CA PRO A 154 -28.90 52.14 -41.63
C PRO A 154 -27.71 52.24 -40.66
N LEU A 155 -26.51 51.95 -41.15
CA LEU A 155 -25.26 52.10 -40.38
C LEU A 155 -24.95 53.59 -40.16
N PHE A 156 -25.00 54.02 -38.90
CA PHE A 156 -24.50 55.34 -38.48
C PHE A 156 -23.10 55.19 -37.87
N VAL A 157 -22.17 56.07 -38.24
CA VAL A 157 -20.84 56.14 -37.61
C VAL A 157 -21.01 56.71 -36.20
N LYS A 158 -20.88 55.87 -35.18
CA LYS A 158 -20.88 56.31 -33.78
C LYS A 158 -19.47 56.71 -33.37
N TYR A 159 -19.28 57.99 -33.04
CA TYR A 159 -18.03 58.58 -32.57
C TYR A 159 -18.11 58.90 -31.07
N GLY A 160 -17.04 58.63 -30.32
CA GLY A 160 -16.93 58.97 -28.90
C GLY A 160 -16.14 57.93 -28.09
N LEU A 161 -15.16 58.40 -27.30
CA LEU A 161 -14.23 57.57 -26.51
C LEU A 161 -14.97 56.63 -25.54
N ASN A 162 -16.04 57.13 -24.89
CA ASN A 162 -16.83 56.38 -23.92
C ASN A 162 -17.55 55.19 -24.55
N HIS A 163 -18.05 55.35 -25.78
CA HIS A 163 -18.75 54.27 -26.49
C HIS A 163 -17.75 53.21 -26.99
N THR A 164 -16.54 53.61 -27.40
CA THR A 164 -15.49 52.65 -27.75
C THR A 164 -15.01 51.84 -26.54
N VAL A 165 -14.87 52.45 -25.36
CA VAL A 165 -14.50 51.74 -24.12
C VAL A 165 -15.58 50.75 -23.71
N ALA A 166 -16.87 51.15 -23.75
CA ALA A 166 -17.98 50.26 -23.45
C ALA A 166 -18.05 49.05 -24.40
N LEU A 167 -17.77 49.23 -25.69
CA LEU A 167 -17.69 48.13 -26.66
C LEU A 167 -16.50 47.20 -26.42
N ILE A 168 -15.36 47.74 -25.96
CA ILE A 168 -14.18 46.95 -25.58
C ILE A 168 -14.46 46.13 -24.31
N GLU A 169 -15.11 46.72 -23.31
CA GLU A 169 -15.51 46.04 -22.08
C GLU A 169 -16.57 44.96 -22.34
N ALA A 170 -17.57 45.24 -23.18
CA ALA A 170 -18.57 44.25 -23.61
C ALA A 170 -17.95 43.10 -24.42
N LYS A 171 -16.88 43.35 -25.20
CA LYS A 171 -16.11 42.29 -25.87
C LYS A 171 -15.27 41.48 -24.89
N LYS A 172 -14.65 42.10 -23.88
CA LYS A 172 -13.94 41.38 -22.80
C LYS A 172 -14.89 40.47 -22.02
N ALA A 173 -16.07 40.96 -21.66
CA ALA A 173 -17.09 40.19 -20.94
C ALA A 173 -17.64 38.98 -21.74
N ASN A 174 -17.69 39.06 -23.08
CA ASN A 174 -18.13 37.94 -23.92
C ASN A 174 -17.04 36.87 -24.14
N LEU A 175 -15.77 37.20 -23.96
CA LEU A 175 -14.68 36.19 -23.96
C LEU A 175 -14.67 35.34 -22.68
N ASP A 176 -15.34 35.79 -21.62
CA ASP A 176 -15.52 35.07 -20.34
C ASP A 176 -16.68 34.07 -20.38
N SER A 177 -16.84 33.34 -21.50
CA SER A 177 -17.53 32.04 -21.45
C SER A 177 -16.71 31.12 -20.54
N LYS A 178 -17.09 31.06 -19.25
CA LYS A 178 -16.34 30.44 -18.13
C LYS A 178 -15.52 29.24 -18.59
N LYS A 179 -14.21 29.46 -18.75
CA LYS A 179 -13.27 28.45 -19.23
C LYS A 179 -13.41 27.18 -18.39
N PRO A 180 -13.58 26.00 -19.01
CA PRO A 180 -13.81 24.78 -18.25
C PRO A 180 -12.61 24.48 -17.35
N LEU A 181 -12.91 24.21 -16.07
CA LEU A 181 -11.93 23.77 -15.09
C LEU A 181 -11.66 22.28 -15.28
N PHE A 182 -10.40 21.90 -15.41
CA PHE A 182 -9.97 20.53 -15.56
C PHE A 182 -8.58 20.30 -14.96
N VAL A 183 -8.30 19.06 -14.60
CA VAL A 183 -7.00 18.61 -14.09
C VAL A 183 -5.92 18.85 -15.15
N LYS A 184 -4.89 19.61 -14.79
CA LYS A 184 -3.73 19.79 -15.66
C LYS A 184 -2.80 18.58 -15.52
N TYR A 185 -2.22 18.16 -16.63
CA TYR A 185 -1.36 16.98 -16.69
C TYR A 185 -0.13 17.25 -17.56
N GLY A 186 0.85 16.36 -17.44
CA GLY A 186 2.11 16.41 -18.18
C GLY A 186 3.20 17.12 -17.39
N LEU A 187 4.36 16.46 -17.28
CA LEU A 187 5.45 16.83 -16.40
C LEU A 187 5.90 18.30 -16.58
N ASN A 188 6.21 18.72 -17.80
CA ASN A 188 6.68 20.09 -18.08
C ASN A 188 5.66 21.15 -17.67
N HIS A 189 4.38 20.92 -17.98
CA HIS A 189 3.32 21.85 -17.61
C HIS A 189 3.12 21.87 -16.09
N THR A 190 3.14 20.71 -15.43
CA THR A 190 3.02 20.64 -13.97
C THR A 190 4.16 21.36 -13.26
N VAL A 191 5.41 21.27 -13.74
CA VAL A 191 6.56 21.98 -13.18
C VAL A 191 6.37 23.49 -13.29
N ALA A 192 6.00 24.00 -14.47
CA ALA A 192 5.74 25.42 -14.67
C ALA A 192 4.63 25.96 -13.74
N LEU A 193 3.62 25.15 -13.43
CA LEU A 193 2.55 25.54 -12.50
C LEU A 193 2.98 25.57 -11.05
N ILE A 194 3.88 24.67 -10.64
CA ILE A 194 4.43 24.67 -9.29
C ILE A 194 5.38 25.87 -9.11
N GLU A 195 6.22 26.15 -10.11
CA GLU A 195 7.11 27.31 -10.10
C GLU A 195 6.33 28.63 -10.07
N ALA A 196 5.22 28.71 -10.81
CA ALA A 196 4.32 29.85 -10.79
C ALA A 196 3.43 29.92 -9.52
N LYS A 197 3.52 28.94 -8.60
CA LYS A 197 2.64 28.81 -7.42
C LYS A 197 1.14 28.85 -7.74
N LYS A 198 0.76 28.33 -8.92
CA LYS A 198 -0.63 28.24 -9.39
C LYS A 198 -1.26 26.87 -9.16
N ALA A 199 -0.50 25.91 -8.64
CA ALA A 199 -0.98 24.57 -8.31
C ALA A 199 -1.43 24.53 -6.84
N ASN A 200 -2.66 24.09 -6.61
CA ASN A 200 -3.20 23.91 -5.25
C ASN A 200 -2.89 22.51 -4.70
N LEU A 201 -2.82 21.50 -5.58
CA LEU A 201 -2.45 20.13 -5.21
C LEU A 201 -1.75 19.42 -6.37
N VAL A 202 -0.62 18.78 -6.08
CA VAL A 202 0.16 17.96 -7.03
C VAL A 202 0.02 16.49 -6.66
N VAL A 203 -0.28 15.64 -7.64
CA VAL A 203 -0.40 14.19 -7.48
C VAL A 203 0.67 13.51 -8.32
N ILE A 204 1.54 12.75 -7.67
CA ILE A 204 2.71 12.08 -8.28
C ILE A 204 2.49 10.57 -8.24
N ALA A 205 2.78 9.85 -9.32
CA ALA A 205 2.78 8.39 -9.32
C ALA A 205 4.08 7.82 -8.72
N ASN A 206 3.99 6.68 -8.04
CA ASN A 206 5.17 5.99 -7.51
C ASN A 206 5.85 5.02 -8.50
N ASP A 207 5.13 4.55 -9.53
CA ASP A 207 5.56 3.49 -10.45
C ASP A 207 6.05 4.04 -11.80
N VAL A 208 6.60 5.26 -11.81
CA VAL A 208 7.17 5.89 -13.01
C VAL A 208 8.50 5.23 -13.37
N ASP A 209 8.67 4.96 -14.65
CA ASP A 209 9.88 4.38 -15.23
C ASP A 209 10.13 5.15 -16.54
N PRO A 210 11.20 5.96 -16.66
CA PRO A 210 12.31 6.19 -15.72
C PRO A 210 11.96 7.05 -14.49
N ILE A 211 12.57 6.78 -13.33
CA ILE A 211 12.22 7.44 -12.05
C ILE A 211 12.70 8.89 -12.00
N GLU A 212 13.79 9.21 -12.69
CA GLU A 212 14.46 10.52 -12.77
C GLU A 212 13.50 11.64 -13.13
N LEU A 213 12.47 11.33 -13.90
CA LEU A 213 11.39 12.25 -14.28
C LEU A 213 10.65 12.83 -13.07
N VAL A 214 10.50 12.08 -11.98
CA VAL A 214 9.70 12.50 -10.82
C VAL A 214 10.50 12.69 -9.54
N VAL A 215 11.77 12.22 -9.46
CA VAL A 215 12.59 12.29 -8.23
C VAL A 215 12.68 13.70 -7.65
N PHE A 216 12.78 14.72 -8.49
CA PHE A 216 12.94 16.11 -8.05
C PHE A 216 11.62 16.79 -7.63
N LEU A 217 10.47 16.23 -7.99
CA LEU A 217 9.17 16.89 -7.80
C LEU A 217 8.80 17.11 -6.32
N PRO A 218 8.97 16.14 -5.40
CA PRO A 218 8.71 16.39 -3.98
C PRO A 218 9.53 17.54 -3.41
N ALA A 219 10.81 17.65 -3.79
CA ALA A 219 11.69 18.73 -3.35
C ALA A 219 11.22 20.08 -3.91
N LEU A 220 10.85 20.12 -5.19
CA LEU A 220 10.35 21.31 -5.86
C LEU A 220 9.01 21.78 -5.27
N CYS A 221 8.07 20.87 -5.02
CA CYS A 221 6.79 21.17 -4.37
C CYS A 221 6.98 21.76 -2.98
N ARG A 222 7.87 21.16 -2.16
CA ARG A 222 8.20 21.70 -0.82
C ARG A 222 8.82 23.08 -0.89
N LYS A 223 9.80 23.30 -1.78
CA LYS A 223 10.47 24.60 -1.94
C LYS A 223 9.49 25.71 -2.33
N MET A 224 8.52 25.40 -3.17
CA MET A 224 7.49 26.36 -3.62
C MET A 224 6.29 26.47 -2.67
N GLY A 225 6.21 25.62 -1.63
CA GLY A 225 5.11 25.60 -0.66
C GLY A 225 3.82 24.95 -1.19
N VAL A 226 3.91 24.13 -2.24
CA VAL A 226 2.76 23.47 -2.87
C VAL A 226 2.55 22.08 -2.25
N PRO A 227 1.32 21.77 -1.77
CA PRO A 227 0.98 20.43 -1.27
C PRO A 227 1.10 19.36 -2.35
N TYR A 228 1.73 18.23 -2.02
CA TYR A 228 1.88 17.10 -2.93
C TYR A 228 1.48 15.78 -2.28
N VAL A 229 1.13 14.81 -3.11
CA VAL A 229 0.74 13.46 -2.71
C VAL A 229 1.38 12.45 -3.65
N ILE A 230 1.85 11.33 -3.10
CA ILE A 230 2.33 10.19 -3.89
C ILE A 230 1.27 9.08 -3.92
N VAL A 231 0.92 8.59 -5.11
CA VAL A 231 -0.14 7.59 -5.34
C VAL A 231 0.43 6.35 -6.03
N LYS A 232 -0.14 5.18 -5.74
CA LYS A 232 0.36 3.85 -6.15
C LYS A 232 0.37 3.50 -7.64
N SER A 233 -0.23 4.30 -8.53
CA SER A 233 -0.36 3.87 -9.93
C SER A 233 -0.52 5.01 -10.92
N LYS A 234 0.45 5.09 -11.86
CA LYS A 234 0.44 5.96 -13.04
C LYS A 234 -0.64 5.58 -14.04
N ALA A 235 -1.02 4.31 -14.10
CA ALA A 235 -2.12 3.86 -14.95
C ALA A 235 -3.45 4.45 -14.48
N ARG A 236 -3.71 4.45 -13.17
CA ARG A 236 -4.90 5.10 -12.60
C ARG A 236 -4.93 6.60 -12.86
N LEU A 237 -3.80 7.31 -12.72
CA LEU A 237 -3.73 8.72 -13.11
C LEU A 237 -3.98 8.92 -14.61
N GLY A 238 -3.46 8.02 -15.45
CA GLY A 238 -3.70 8.00 -16.89
C GLY A 238 -5.18 7.92 -17.24
N THR A 239 -5.93 7.04 -16.55
CA THR A 239 -7.38 6.91 -16.80
C THR A 239 -8.14 8.21 -16.58
N VAL A 240 -7.77 9.03 -15.58
CA VAL A 240 -8.41 10.32 -15.32
C VAL A 240 -8.30 11.23 -16.55
N VAL A 241 -7.14 11.27 -17.20
CA VAL A 241 -6.83 12.18 -18.32
C VAL A 241 -6.96 11.55 -19.70
N HIS A 242 -7.62 10.39 -19.80
CA HIS A 242 -7.80 9.65 -21.06
C HIS A 242 -6.49 9.27 -21.75
N LYS A 243 -5.47 8.88 -20.96
CA LYS A 243 -4.18 8.35 -21.43
C LYS A 243 -3.93 6.96 -20.85
N LYS A 244 -3.02 6.21 -21.46
CA LYS A 244 -2.59 4.90 -20.93
C LYS A 244 -1.92 5.06 -19.56
N THR A 245 -1.11 6.10 -19.41
CA THR A 245 -0.37 6.42 -18.18
C THR A 245 -0.23 7.93 -18.03
N ALA A 246 -0.12 8.41 -16.79
CA ALA A 246 0.30 9.77 -16.46
C ALA A 246 1.21 9.73 -15.22
N ALA A 247 2.36 10.40 -15.29
CA ALA A 247 3.31 10.46 -14.18
C ALA A 247 2.87 11.45 -13.07
N VAL A 248 2.28 12.58 -13.48
CA VAL A 248 1.90 13.69 -12.59
C VAL A 248 0.59 14.31 -13.05
N LEU A 249 -0.27 14.64 -12.10
CA LEU A 249 -1.47 15.46 -12.27
C LEU A 249 -1.42 16.67 -11.32
N THR A 250 -2.03 17.77 -11.71
CA THR A 250 -2.12 18.98 -10.89
C THR A 250 -3.52 19.57 -10.95
N LEU A 251 -4.03 19.95 -9.78
CA LEU A 251 -5.23 20.77 -9.63
C LEU A 251 -4.79 22.22 -9.45
N GLN A 252 -5.24 23.09 -10.34
CA GLN A 252 -5.11 24.55 -10.18
C GLN A 252 -6.27 25.03 -9.33
N ASP A 253 -7.45 25.15 -9.95
CA ASP A 253 -8.65 25.62 -9.31
C ASP A 253 -9.73 24.55 -9.31
N VAL A 254 -10.64 24.64 -8.35
CA VAL A 254 -11.86 23.84 -8.23
C VAL A 254 -13.06 24.77 -8.17
N ARG A 255 -14.24 24.23 -8.49
CA ARG A 255 -15.52 24.91 -8.26
C ARG A 255 -15.71 25.15 -6.76
N SER A 256 -16.47 26.19 -6.43
CA SER A 256 -16.76 26.57 -5.05
C SER A 256 -17.31 25.42 -4.20
N GLU A 257 -18.18 24.59 -4.78
CA GLU A 257 -18.79 23.39 -4.18
C GLU A 257 -17.76 22.36 -3.69
N ASP A 258 -16.67 22.17 -4.44
CA ASP A 258 -15.65 21.15 -4.15
C ASP A 258 -14.47 21.69 -3.31
N THR A 259 -14.49 22.98 -2.97
CA THR A 259 -13.40 23.64 -2.19
C THR A 259 -13.18 22.95 -0.85
N LYS A 260 -14.27 22.55 -0.17
CA LYS A 260 -14.20 21.84 1.11
C LYS A 260 -13.55 20.46 0.94
N GLU A 261 -13.97 19.69 -0.07
CA GLU A 261 -13.37 18.38 -0.38
C GLU A 261 -11.86 18.51 -0.66
N LEU A 262 -11.47 19.51 -1.46
CA LEU A 262 -10.07 19.80 -1.76
C LEU A 262 -9.29 20.17 -0.50
N SER A 263 -9.85 21.01 0.38
CA SER A 263 -9.17 21.45 1.61
C SER A 263 -8.85 20.28 2.55
N THR A 264 -9.76 19.32 2.68
CA THR A 264 -9.56 18.09 3.47
C THR A 264 -8.44 17.24 2.89
N LEU A 265 -8.41 17.08 1.56
CA LEU A 265 -7.35 16.34 0.87
C LEU A 265 -5.99 17.04 0.98
N VAL A 266 -5.96 18.37 0.89
CA VAL A 266 -4.74 19.17 1.06
C VAL A 266 -4.21 19.07 2.49
N SER A 267 -5.10 19.10 3.50
CA SER A 267 -4.72 18.90 4.90
C SER A 267 -4.09 17.52 5.12
N ALA A 268 -4.75 16.47 4.61
CA ALA A 268 -4.22 15.11 4.66
C ALA A 268 -2.90 14.95 3.87
N ALA A 269 -2.72 15.67 2.77
CA ALA A 269 -1.49 15.69 1.99
C ALA A 269 -0.32 16.30 2.78
N LYS A 270 -0.55 17.45 3.41
CA LYS A 270 0.47 18.14 4.22
C LYS A 270 0.95 17.25 5.37
N ALA A 271 0.01 16.69 6.14
CA ALA A 271 0.31 15.85 7.29
C ALA A 271 1.09 14.56 6.92
N ASN A 272 0.88 14.02 5.72
CA ASN A 272 1.51 12.78 5.28
C ASN A 272 2.83 12.99 4.51
N PHE A 273 2.99 14.11 3.81
CA PHE A 273 4.10 14.30 2.88
C PHE A 273 4.92 15.56 3.18
N ALA A 274 4.28 16.73 3.20
CA ALA A 274 4.99 18.00 3.32
C ALA A 274 5.66 18.17 4.70
N ASP A 275 4.92 17.87 5.77
CA ASP A 275 5.39 18.04 7.14
C ASP A 275 6.42 16.97 7.52
N LYS A 276 6.30 15.77 6.94
CA LYS A 276 7.21 14.63 7.13
C LYS A 276 8.40 14.61 6.17
N TYR A 277 8.54 15.62 5.31
CA TYR A 277 9.58 15.63 4.29
C TYR A 277 11.00 15.48 4.88
N GLU A 278 11.30 16.14 6.00
CA GLU A 278 12.61 16.05 6.64
C GLU A 278 12.90 14.65 7.20
N GLU A 279 11.87 13.97 7.69
CA GLU A 279 11.98 12.57 8.13
C GLU A 279 12.26 11.66 6.93
N HIS A 280 11.48 11.80 5.86
CA HIS A 280 11.67 11.03 4.62
C HIS A 280 13.04 11.27 3.98
N ARG A 281 13.57 12.49 4.07
CA ARG A 281 14.92 12.82 3.54
C ARG A 281 16.04 12.11 4.31
N ARG A 282 15.83 11.74 5.57
CA ARG A 282 16.82 11.04 6.41
C ARG A 282 16.64 9.53 6.39
N HIS A 283 15.45 9.04 6.04
CA HIS A 283 15.14 7.62 6.07
C HIS A 283 15.64 6.91 4.80
N TRP A 284 16.63 6.04 4.96
CA TRP A 284 17.08 5.15 3.90
C TRP A 284 16.14 3.96 3.77
N GLY A 285 15.75 3.64 2.54
CA GLY A 285 14.91 2.48 2.24
C GLY A 285 15.71 1.20 2.03
N GLY A 286 14.99 0.09 1.82
CA GLY A 286 15.60 -1.20 1.48
C GLY A 286 16.36 -1.84 2.64
N GLY A 287 17.43 -2.61 2.33
CA GLY A 287 18.18 -3.38 3.34
C GLY A 287 17.38 -4.52 4.00
N ILE A 288 16.21 -4.87 3.45
CA ILE A 288 15.33 -5.89 4.01
C ILE A 288 15.92 -7.25 3.68
N ARG A 289 16.07 -8.14 4.66
CA ARG A 289 16.59 -9.49 4.44
C ARG A 289 15.51 -10.44 3.91
N GLY A 290 15.91 -11.56 3.29
CA GLY A 290 14.97 -12.58 2.82
C GLY A 290 14.37 -13.42 3.93
N ASN A 291 13.16 -13.94 3.71
CA ASN A 291 12.37 -14.67 4.72
C ASN A 291 13.11 -15.85 5.35
N LYS A 292 13.88 -16.62 4.57
CA LYS A 292 14.67 -17.74 5.11
C LYS A 292 15.74 -17.26 6.08
N SER A 293 16.44 -16.19 5.71
CA SER A 293 17.51 -15.61 6.51
C SER A 293 16.97 -14.87 7.73
N THR A 294 15.80 -14.23 7.67
CA THR A 294 15.14 -13.63 8.83
C THR A 294 14.62 -14.70 9.79
N ALA A 295 14.09 -15.82 9.28
CA ALA A 295 13.68 -16.96 10.10
C ALA A 295 14.86 -17.59 10.84
N LYS A 296 16.00 -17.80 10.14
CA LYS A 296 17.24 -18.29 10.78
C LYS A 296 17.66 -17.41 11.94
N LEU A 297 17.77 -16.09 11.72
CA LEU A 297 18.10 -15.15 12.80
C LEU A 297 17.08 -15.15 13.94
N ARG A 298 15.78 -15.22 13.63
CA ARG A 298 14.74 -15.25 14.67
C ARG A 298 14.88 -16.48 15.55
N ASN A 299 15.19 -17.64 14.97
CA ASN A 299 15.42 -18.87 15.71
C ASN A 299 16.68 -18.76 16.59
N GLU A 300 17.78 -18.26 16.03
CA GLU A 300 19.03 -18.02 16.79
C GLU A 300 18.80 -17.03 17.95
N LEU A 301 18.07 -15.94 17.70
CA LEU A 301 17.73 -14.95 18.72
C LEU A 301 16.83 -15.57 19.81
N SER A 302 15.86 -16.41 19.44
CA SER A 302 15.04 -17.15 20.40
C SER A 302 15.89 -18.04 21.31
N THR A 303 16.88 -18.74 20.76
CA THR A 303 17.77 -19.61 21.55
C THR A 303 18.68 -18.81 22.49
N LEU A 304 19.16 -17.64 22.06
CA LEU A 304 19.95 -16.75 22.91
C LEU A 304 19.12 -16.14 24.02
N VAL A 305 17.89 -15.70 23.72
CA VAL A 305 16.97 -15.14 24.71
C VAL A 305 16.56 -16.21 25.73
N SER A 306 16.29 -17.45 25.30
CA SER A 306 15.98 -18.53 26.24
C SER A 306 17.19 -18.88 27.11
N ALA A 307 18.40 -18.93 26.55
CA ALA A 307 19.62 -19.15 27.32
C ALA A 307 19.88 -18.01 28.33
N ALA A 308 19.71 -16.75 27.92
CA ALA A 308 19.85 -15.60 28.81
C ALA A 308 18.80 -15.61 29.93
N LYS A 309 17.54 -15.93 29.62
CA LYS A 309 16.48 -16.04 30.62
C LYS A 309 16.79 -17.15 31.63
N ALA A 310 17.20 -18.32 31.16
CA ALA A 310 17.60 -19.43 32.03
C ALA A 310 18.80 -19.08 32.93
N ASN A 311 19.77 -18.34 32.40
CA ASN A 311 21.00 -17.99 33.13
C ASN A 311 20.81 -16.82 34.10
N PHE A 312 19.98 -15.83 33.77
CA PHE A 312 19.90 -14.57 34.54
C PHE A 312 18.56 -14.36 35.26
N ALA A 313 17.44 -14.80 34.69
CA ALA A 313 16.12 -14.56 35.27
C ALA A 313 15.65 -15.75 36.10
N ASP A 314 15.75 -16.97 35.56
CA ASP A 314 15.23 -18.16 36.24
C ASP A 314 16.15 -18.62 37.39
N LYS A 315 17.47 -18.42 37.24
CA LYS A 315 18.47 -18.64 38.31
C LYS A 315 18.63 -17.45 39.27
N TYR A 316 17.85 -16.38 39.10
CA TYR A 316 17.98 -15.17 39.92
C TYR A 316 17.75 -15.47 41.41
N GLU A 317 16.73 -16.27 41.75
CA GLU A 317 16.48 -16.64 43.14
C GLU A 317 17.53 -17.61 43.70
N GLU A 318 18.09 -18.51 42.89
CA GLU A 318 19.17 -19.41 43.30
C GLU A 318 20.46 -18.61 43.60
N HIS A 319 20.82 -17.66 42.74
CA HIS A 319 21.94 -16.75 42.96
C HIS A 319 21.71 -15.83 44.18
N ARG A 320 20.46 -15.40 44.43
CA ARG A 320 20.10 -14.59 45.60
C ARG A 320 20.11 -15.40 46.91
N ARG A 321 19.69 -16.67 46.86
CA ARG A 321 19.73 -17.60 48.01
C ARG A 321 21.14 -18.05 48.36
N HIS A 322 22.06 -18.03 47.39
CA HIS A 322 23.49 -18.17 47.63
C HIS A 322 24.05 -16.87 48.23
N TRP A 323 23.84 -16.67 49.53
CA TRP A 323 24.64 -15.70 50.28
C TRP A 323 26.11 -16.14 50.19
N GLY A 324 26.98 -15.26 49.70
CA GLY A 324 28.43 -15.48 49.60
C GLY A 324 29.09 -15.57 50.98
N GLY A 325 28.77 -16.61 51.73
CA GLY A 325 29.14 -16.80 53.13
C GLY A 325 29.47 -18.25 53.50
N GLY A 326 29.83 -19.08 52.51
CA GLY A 326 30.31 -20.45 52.73
C GLY A 326 31.80 -20.65 52.44
N ILE A 327 32.49 -19.64 51.89
CA ILE A 327 33.93 -19.75 51.59
C ILE A 327 34.71 -19.32 52.83
N ARG A 328 35.13 -20.32 53.61
CA ARG A 328 35.99 -20.10 54.77
C ARG A 328 37.34 -19.55 54.28
N GLY A 329 37.77 -18.40 54.79
CA GLY A 329 39.02 -17.76 54.34
C GLY A 329 40.27 -18.60 54.57
N ASN A 330 41.33 -18.38 53.78
CA ASN A 330 42.57 -19.18 53.76
C ASN A 330 43.20 -19.43 55.15
N LYS A 331 43.11 -18.46 56.07
CA LYS A 331 43.63 -18.60 57.43
C LYS A 331 42.84 -19.63 58.25
N SER A 332 41.52 -19.68 58.05
CA SER A 332 40.64 -20.59 58.78
C SER A 332 40.69 -22.01 58.22
N THR A 333 40.83 -22.17 56.91
CA THR A 333 41.05 -23.48 56.27
C THR A 333 42.41 -24.08 56.66
N ALA A 334 43.45 -23.24 56.78
CA ALA A 334 44.76 -23.66 57.28
C ALA A 334 44.72 -24.11 58.75
N LYS A 335 43.93 -23.43 59.61
CA LYS A 335 43.75 -23.81 61.03
C LYS A 335 43.04 -25.16 61.18
N LEU A 336 41.97 -25.40 60.42
CA LEU A 336 41.26 -26.69 60.40
C LEU A 336 42.14 -27.83 59.89
N ARG A 337 42.93 -27.58 58.84
CA ARG A 337 43.91 -28.56 58.35
C ARG A 337 44.99 -28.87 59.40
N LYS A 338 45.50 -27.88 60.12
CA LYS A 338 46.46 -28.11 61.21
C LYS A 338 45.84 -28.93 62.35
N ARG A 339 44.58 -28.65 62.73
CA ARG A 339 43.85 -29.42 63.75
C ARG A 339 43.56 -30.85 63.32
N ALA A 340 43.08 -31.05 62.09
CA ALA A 340 42.83 -32.39 61.54
C ALA A 340 44.14 -33.21 61.47
N LYS A 341 45.25 -32.57 61.04
CA LYS A 341 46.57 -33.19 61.02
C LYS A 341 47.06 -33.56 62.42
N ALA A 342 46.80 -32.73 63.43
CA ALA A 342 47.11 -33.04 64.83
C ALA A 342 46.24 -34.18 65.41
N ALA A 343 45.04 -34.37 64.87
CA ALA A 343 44.13 -35.48 65.21
C ALA A 343 44.34 -36.74 64.34
N GLY A 344 45.43 -36.80 63.55
CA GLY A 344 45.73 -37.94 62.68
C GLY A 344 44.85 -38.08 61.43
N GLN A 345 44.01 -37.10 61.13
CA GLN A 345 43.10 -37.10 59.97
C GLN A 345 43.67 -36.26 58.81
N THR A 346 43.65 -36.80 57.59
CA THR A 346 44.07 -36.08 56.38
C THR A 346 42.86 -35.47 55.66
N VAL A 347 42.69 -34.15 55.73
CA VAL A 347 41.57 -33.42 55.08
C VAL A 347 42.07 -32.57 53.90
N THR A 348 41.49 -32.78 52.72
CA THR A 348 41.84 -32.06 51.48
C THR A 348 41.37 -30.59 51.52
N ALA A 349 41.94 -29.73 50.66
CA ALA A 349 41.66 -28.28 50.66
C ALA A 349 40.18 -28.00 50.39
N ALA A 350 39.62 -28.74 49.43
CA ALA A 350 38.23 -28.63 49.03
C ALA A 350 37.29 -29.07 50.16
N ALA A 351 37.57 -30.20 50.82
CA ALA A 351 36.75 -30.69 51.93
C ALA A 351 36.79 -29.76 53.15
N ALA A 352 37.94 -29.14 53.46
CA ALA A 352 38.06 -28.18 54.56
C ALA A 352 37.42 -26.81 54.29
N ALA A 353 37.13 -26.51 53.02
CA ALA A 353 36.53 -25.25 52.59
C ALA A 353 34.99 -25.32 52.49
N SER A 354 34.40 -26.52 52.44
CA SER A 354 32.95 -26.74 52.26
C SER A 354 32.23 -27.38 53.45
N LEU A 355 32.94 -28.00 54.40
CA LEU A 355 32.46 -28.20 55.78
C LEU A 355 32.38 -26.85 56.48
#